data_AF-A0A366B1L4-F1
#
_entry.id   AF-A0A366B1L4-F1
#
_cell.length_a   1.000
_cell.length_b   1.000
_cell.length_c   1.000
_cell.angle_alpha   90.00
_cell.angle_beta   90.00
_cell.angle_gamma   90.00
#
_symmetry.space_group_name_H-M   'P 1'
#
loop_
_entity.id
_entity.type
_entity.pdbx_description
1 polymer ?
#
loop_
_entity_poly.entity_id
_entity_poly.type
_entity_poly.pdbx_seq_one_letter_code
_entity_poly.pdbx_strand_id
1 'polypeptide(L)'
;MKKILFMSVITAFMTVSCNQKSKEETAVSSEKTEKSAELYACPMHPEVTGTAGSECPECGMELTEKVAQTTAADNEATPVAVANEESSAITATGNVSKTAFPTDAIVSNYLNIKNALTKDDSNGAAVAAKNLLTTLNSSSTTSVDTKSKNKYNAFVDDAKAHVKHIGDNSGKMEHQREYFSLLSQDIFGLIKTFGTKQTVYQDYCPMYGEGKTGYWISETKDVINPYFGSEMLNCGRRIGAVK
;
A
#
# COMPACT_ATOMS: atom_id res chain seq x y z
N MET A 1 60.69 40.10 -26.54
CA MET A 1 60.32 40.80 -25.28
C MET A 1 59.80 39.71 -24.35
N LYS A 2 60.44 39.30 -23.24
CA LYS A 2 60.72 40.05 -21.97
C LYS A 2 59.49 40.85 -21.54
N LYS A 3 58.91 40.66 -20.36
CA LYS A 3 59.55 40.36 -19.05
C LYS A 3 58.93 39.17 -18.30
N ILE A 4 59.70 38.59 -17.39
CA ILE A 4 59.25 37.77 -16.25
C ILE A 4 59.35 38.64 -15.00
N LEU A 5 58.32 38.64 -14.14
CA LEU A 5 58.36 39.08 -12.73
C LEU A 5 57.04 38.66 -12.07
N PHE A 6 56.91 38.28 -10.81
CA PHE A 6 57.74 37.64 -9.76
C PHE A 6 56.85 37.74 -8.49
N MET A 7 56.85 36.72 -7.62
CA MET A 7 56.44 36.76 -6.19
C MET A 7 55.21 37.58 -5.73
N SER A 8 54.28 36.88 -5.08
CA SER A 8 54.08 37.08 -3.63
C SER A 8 53.47 35.84 -2.98
N VAL A 9 54.16 35.29 -1.98
CA VAL A 9 53.65 34.25 -1.08
C VAL A 9 53.27 34.92 0.24
N ILE A 10 52.02 34.79 0.67
CA ILE A 10 51.66 34.96 2.08
C ILE A 10 50.79 33.78 2.49
N THR A 11 51.35 32.95 3.37
CA THR A 11 50.69 31.80 3.98
C THR A 11 49.80 32.26 5.13
N ALA A 12 48.53 31.81 5.15
CA ALA A 12 47.60 32.07 6.25
C ALA A 12 47.02 30.76 6.80
N PHE A 13 47.86 29.98 7.49
CA PHE A 13 47.38 28.90 8.35
C PHE A 13 46.70 29.51 9.59
N MET A 14 45.37 29.42 9.66
CA MET A 14 44.63 29.60 10.90
C MET A 14 44.14 28.24 11.39
N THR A 15 44.85 27.68 12.37
CA THR A 15 44.52 26.39 12.98
C THR A 15 43.28 26.53 13.86
N VAL A 16 42.17 25.89 13.48
CA VAL A 16 41.02 25.72 14.38
C VAL A 16 41.46 24.87 15.57
N SER A 17 41.20 25.37 16.79
CA SER A 17 41.73 24.77 18.01
C SER A 17 40.94 23.54 18.44
N CYS A 18 41.60 22.37 18.45
CA CYS A 18 41.09 21.18 19.12
C CYS A 18 41.33 21.29 20.63
N ASN A 19 40.29 21.65 21.41
CA ASN A 19 40.36 21.54 22.87
C ASN A 19 40.09 20.09 23.30
N GLN A 20 40.93 19.56 24.17
CA GLN A 20 40.91 18.16 24.60
C GLN A 20 40.26 18.00 25.98
N LYS A 21 39.83 16.77 26.29
CA LYS A 21 39.65 16.20 27.65
C LYS A 21 38.30 16.45 28.35
N SER A 22 37.37 15.55 28.07
CA SER A 22 36.91 14.62 29.12
C SER A 22 37.10 13.18 28.62
N LYS A 23 37.18 12.20 29.53
CA LYS A 23 37.38 10.77 29.23
C LYS A 23 36.58 9.97 30.25
N GLU A 24 35.59 9.22 29.79
CA GLU A 24 35.00 8.16 30.61
C GLU A 24 34.49 7.02 29.71
N GLU A 25 35.16 5.88 29.81
CA GLU A 25 34.64 4.59 29.35
C GLU A 25 33.92 3.98 30.55
N THR A 26 32.59 3.82 30.47
CA THR A 26 31.84 3.03 31.45
C THR A 26 30.96 2.05 30.70
N ALA A 27 31.49 0.85 30.47
CA ALA A 27 30.64 -0.30 30.16
C ALA A 27 30.00 -0.80 31.46
N VAL A 28 28.70 -1.08 31.46
CA VAL A 28 28.06 -2.21 32.15
C VAL A 28 26.55 -2.25 31.87
N SER A 29 26.03 -3.48 31.83
CA SER A 29 24.62 -3.92 31.82
C SER A 29 23.64 -3.41 30.77
N SER A 30 23.08 -4.38 30.05
CA SER A 30 21.67 -4.36 29.68
C SER A 30 20.79 -4.30 30.95
N GLU A 31 19.74 -3.47 30.94
CA GLU A 31 18.55 -3.72 31.76
C GLU A 31 17.32 -3.82 30.87
N LYS A 32 16.71 -5.01 30.88
CA LYS A 32 15.53 -5.37 30.10
C LYS A 32 14.27 -5.01 30.89
N THR A 33 13.90 -3.73 30.92
CA THR A 33 12.65 -3.29 31.57
C THR A 33 11.45 -3.57 30.67
N GLU A 34 10.82 -4.72 30.87
CA GLU A 34 9.55 -5.09 30.22
C GLU A 34 8.38 -4.26 30.77
N LYS A 35 8.25 -3.02 30.28
CA LYS A 35 6.99 -2.29 30.37
C LYS A 35 6.07 -2.77 29.25
N SER A 36 4.91 -3.33 29.60
CA SER A 36 3.90 -3.75 28.62
C SER A 36 3.58 -2.58 27.68
N ALA A 37 3.62 -2.84 26.37
CA ALA A 37 3.43 -1.82 25.35
C ALA A 37 1.94 -1.44 25.26
N GLU A 38 1.54 -0.39 25.99
CA GLU A 38 0.28 0.29 25.77
C GLU A 38 0.22 0.78 24.31
N LEU A 39 -0.71 0.24 23.53
CA LEU A 39 -0.98 0.69 22.17
C LEU A 39 -2.04 1.79 22.16
N TYR A 40 -1.88 2.72 21.23
CA TYR A 40 -2.72 3.91 21.07
C TYR A 40 -3.26 3.95 19.63
N ALA A 41 -4.52 4.33 19.46
CA ALA A 41 -5.21 4.37 18.18
C ALA A 41 -5.44 5.80 17.68
N CYS A 42 -5.73 5.91 16.37
CA CYS A 42 -6.12 7.18 15.75
C CYS A 42 -7.62 7.46 15.97
N PRO A 43 -8.02 8.64 16.47
CA PRO A 43 -9.44 9.00 16.67
C PRO A 43 -10.32 8.91 15.40
N MET A 44 -9.73 8.98 14.20
CA MET A 44 -10.43 8.82 12.92
C MET A 44 -10.26 7.42 12.28
N HIS A 45 -9.27 6.66 12.72
CA HIS A 45 -8.95 5.33 12.19
C HIS A 45 -8.60 4.37 13.34
N PRO A 46 -9.58 3.85 14.10
CA PRO A 46 -9.31 3.01 15.27
C PRO A 46 -8.58 1.69 14.98
N GLU A 47 -8.57 1.24 13.71
CA GLU A 47 -7.79 0.10 13.24
C GLU A 47 -6.28 0.38 13.17
N VAL A 48 -5.87 1.66 13.13
CA VAL A 48 -4.48 2.11 13.07
C VAL A 48 -3.95 2.29 14.49
N THR A 49 -3.06 1.40 14.91
CA THR A 49 -2.50 1.38 16.27
C THR A 49 -0.98 1.54 16.29
N GLY A 50 -0.46 2.17 17.33
CA GLY A 50 0.96 2.47 17.49
C GLY A 50 1.29 3.00 18.89
N THR A 51 2.33 3.82 19.00
CA THR A 51 2.73 4.48 20.26
C THR A 51 1.95 5.77 20.49
N ALA A 52 1.71 6.10 21.76
CA ALA A 52 1.22 7.44 22.15
C ALA A 52 2.06 8.54 21.49
N GLY A 53 1.42 9.57 20.94
CA GLY A 53 2.12 10.72 20.40
C GLY A 53 2.74 10.53 19.01
N SER A 54 2.54 9.38 18.35
CA SER A 54 2.96 9.19 16.95
C SER A 54 1.89 9.67 15.97
N GLU A 55 2.30 10.12 14.78
CA GLU A 55 1.37 10.52 13.71
C GLU A 55 0.72 9.29 13.04
N CYS A 56 -0.58 9.37 12.78
CA CYS A 56 -1.33 8.35 12.05
C CYS A 56 -0.94 8.35 10.55
N PRO A 57 -0.44 7.23 9.98
CA PRO A 57 -0.08 7.16 8.56
C PRO A 57 -1.24 7.38 7.58
N GLU A 58 -2.49 7.19 8.00
CA GLU A 58 -3.68 7.39 7.14
C GLU A 58 -4.13 8.86 7.05
N CYS A 59 -3.86 9.68 8.07
CA CYS A 59 -4.44 11.03 8.16
C CYS A 59 -3.57 12.11 8.84
N GLY A 60 -2.36 11.80 9.28
CA GLY A 60 -1.42 12.73 9.91
C GLY A 60 -1.75 13.17 11.35
N MET A 61 -2.85 12.70 11.95
CA MET A 61 -3.23 13.08 13.31
C MET A 61 -2.63 12.17 14.38
N GLU A 62 -2.41 12.69 15.58
CA GLU A 62 -1.76 11.98 16.70
C GLU A 62 -2.56 10.77 17.22
N LEU A 63 -1.88 9.64 17.43
CA LEU A 63 -2.42 8.45 18.10
C LEU A 63 -2.54 8.72 19.62
N THR A 64 -3.78 8.85 20.09
CA THR A 64 -4.10 9.38 21.44
C THR A 64 -5.03 8.50 22.26
N GLU A 65 -5.78 7.58 21.64
CA GLU A 65 -6.77 6.75 22.34
C GLU A 65 -6.17 5.42 22.79
N LYS A 66 -6.16 5.10 24.09
CA LYS A 66 -5.60 3.82 24.59
C LYS A 66 -6.43 2.63 24.11
N VAL A 67 -5.77 1.68 23.46
CA VAL A 67 -6.36 0.39 23.05
C VAL A 67 -6.34 -0.57 24.24
N ALA A 68 -7.52 -0.91 24.75
CA ALA A 68 -7.64 -1.96 25.76
C ALA A 68 -7.35 -3.34 25.14
N GLN A 69 -6.37 -4.07 25.69
CA GLN A 69 -6.06 -5.42 25.23
C GLN A 69 -7.16 -6.41 25.63
N THR A 70 -8.03 -6.77 24.69
CA THR A 70 -8.87 -7.96 24.79
C THR A 70 -8.04 -9.18 24.39
N THR A 71 -7.50 -9.90 25.38
CA THR A 71 -6.76 -11.15 25.14
C THR A 71 -7.71 -12.25 24.66
N ALA A 72 -7.72 -12.53 23.36
CA ALA A 72 -8.46 -13.66 22.81
C ALA A 72 -7.75 -14.97 23.16
N ALA A 73 -8.49 -15.91 23.72
CA ALA A 73 -8.03 -17.26 24.02
C ALA A 73 -9.08 -18.30 23.58
N ASP A 74 -8.59 -19.50 23.32
CA ASP A 74 -9.29 -20.78 23.31
C ASP A 74 -10.27 -21.14 22.17
N ASN A 75 -9.66 -21.75 21.16
CA ASN A 75 -9.83 -23.16 20.79
C ASN A 75 -10.94 -23.62 19.81
N GLU A 76 -10.43 -24.35 18.82
CA GLU A 76 -11.09 -25.25 17.88
C GLU A 76 -11.67 -26.49 18.58
N ALA A 77 -12.97 -26.77 18.38
CA ALA A 77 -13.54 -28.12 18.44
C ALA A 77 -14.94 -28.19 17.78
N THR A 78 -15.14 -29.12 16.85
CA THR A 78 -16.47 -29.58 16.39
C THR A 78 -16.75 -30.99 16.92
N PRO A 79 -18.02 -31.32 17.20
CA PRO A 79 -18.68 -32.31 16.32
C PRO A 79 -20.16 -31.99 16.00
N VAL A 80 -20.83 -32.89 15.28
CA VAL A 80 -22.08 -32.68 14.53
C VAL A 80 -23.30 -33.35 15.17
N ALA A 81 -24.48 -32.72 15.10
CA ALA A 81 -25.81 -33.34 15.21
C ALA A 81 -26.87 -32.53 14.40
N VAL A 82 -28.05 -33.12 14.13
CA VAL A 82 -29.04 -32.63 13.13
C VAL A 82 -30.49 -32.81 13.60
N ALA A 83 -31.43 -32.01 13.05
CA ALA A 83 -32.91 -31.96 13.15
C ALA A 83 -33.41 -30.63 13.76
N ASN A 84 -34.11 -29.74 13.04
CA ASN A 84 -35.49 -29.79 12.49
C ASN A 84 -36.57 -29.53 13.57
N GLU A 85 -37.45 -28.51 13.52
CA GLU A 85 -37.62 -27.33 12.62
C GLU A 85 -37.91 -26.06 13.51
N GLU A 86 -38.62 -24.95 13.20
CA GLU A 86 -39.55 -24.56 12.11
C GLU A 86 -39.63 -23.01 11.94
N SER A 87 -40.79 -22.45 11.58
CA SER A 87 -41.08 -21.06 11.18
C SER A 87 -41.10 -19.97 12.29
N SER A 88 -40.55 -18.78 12.01
CA SER A 88 -41.38 -17.57 11.74
C SER A 88 -40.57 -16.31 11.32
N ALA A 89 -41.06 -15.66 10.25
CA ALA A 89 -40.99 -14.23 9.87
C ALA A 89 -39.69 -13.38 10.02
N ILE A 90 -39.18 -12.93 8.85
CA ILE A 90 -38.75 -11.55 8.52
C ILE A 90 -37.68 -10.90 9.44
N THR A 91 -36.45 -10.66 8.98
CA THR A 91 -36.15 -9.49 8.12
C THR A 91 -34.94 -9.75 7.21
N ALA A 92 -35.01 -9.33 5.95
CA ALA A 92 -33.93 -9.48 5.00
C ALA A 92 -32.93 -8.32 5.05
N THR A 93 -31.65 -8.63 5.31
CA THR A 93 -30.51 -7.79 4.94
C THR A 93 -29.73 -8.54 3.87
N GLY A 94 -29.87 -8.11 2.61
CA GLY A 94 -29.45 -8.91 1.45
C GLY A 94 -27.96 -9.19 1.39
N ASN A 95 -27.59 -10.46 1.37
CA ASN A 95 -26.23 -10.91 1.11
C ASN A 95 -25.94 -10.74 -0.40
N VAL A 96 -25.48 -9.54 -0.82
CA VAL A 96 -25.18 -9.22 -2.22
C VAL A 96 -24.09 -10.17 -2.70
N SER A 97 -24.39 -11.02 -3.68
CA SER A 97 -23.50 -12.15 -4.01
C SER A 97 -22.14 -11.66 -4.49
N LYS A 98 -21.08 -12.09 -3.79
CA LYS A 98 -19.65 -11.81 -4.05
C LYS A 98 -19.12 -12.44 -5.35
N THR A 99 -20.02 -12.75 -6.28
CA THR A 99 -19.82 -13.44 -7.56
C THR A 99 -20.42 -12.68 -8.74
N ALA A 100 -21.15 -11.58 -8.51
CA ALA A 100 -21.88 -10.85 -9.54
C ALA A 100 -21.03 -9.83 -10.33
N PHE A 101 -19.80 -9.57 -9.88
CA PHE A 101 -18.86 -8.62 -10.49
C PHE A 101 -17.57 -9.35 -10.88
N PRO A 102 -16.93 -9.04 -12.03
CA PRO A 102 -15.74 -9.74 -12.52
C PRO A 102 -14.44 -9.26 -11.84
N THR A 103 -14.50 -8.93 -10.54
CA THR A 103 -13.38 -8.38 -9.76
C THR A 103 -12.13 -9.25 -9.84
N ASP A 104 -12.29 -10.59 -9.85
CA ASP A 104 -11.17 -11.52 -9.98
C ASP A 104 -10.35 -11.25 -11.25
N ALA A 105 -11.01 -11.15 -12.41
CA ALA A 105 -10.36 -10.92 -13.70
C ALA A 105 -9.75 -9.51 -13.81
N ILE A 106 -10.39 -8.52 -13.18
CA ILE A 106 -9.84 -7.15 -13.09
C ILE A 106 -8.56 -7.15 -12.26
N VAL A 107 -8.56 -7.78 -11.09
CA VAL A 107 -7.39 -7.88 -10.20
C VAL A 107 -6.25 -8.66 -10.88
N SER A 108 -6.52 -9.78 -11.55
CA SER A 108 -5.46 -10.52 -12.27
C SER A 108 -4.81 -9.67 -13.38
N ASN A 109 -5.60 -8.87 -14.10
CA ASN A 109 -5.07 -7.96 -15.13
C ASN A 109 -4.31 -6.76 -14.54
N TYR A 110 -4.75 -6.22 -13.40
CA TYR A 110 -3.98 -5.22 -12.64
C TYR A 110 -2.62 -5.76 -12.18
N LEU A 111 -2.58 -7.00 -11.67
CA LEU A 111 -1.35 -7.65 -11.21
C LEU A 111 -0.35 -7.85 -12.36
N ASN A 112 -0.83 -8.06 -13.60
CA ASN A 112 0.04 -8.10 -14.78
C ASN A 112 0.72 -6.75 -15.06
N ILE A 113 0.02 -5.61 -14.84
CA ILE A 113 0.63 -4.27 -14.95
C ILE A 113 1.69 -4.10 -13.84
N LYS A 114 1.33 -4.42 -12.59
CA LYS A 114 2.24 -4.37 -11.44
C LYS A 114 3.52 -5.17 -11.70
N ASN A 115 3.38 -6.40 -12.20
CA ASN A 115 4.49 -7.33 -12.46
C ASN A 115 5.35 -7.00 -13.70
N ALA A 116 4.93 -6.05 -14.53
CA ALA A 116 5.78 -5.45 -15.57
C ALA A 116 6.54 -4.23 -15.00
N LEU A 117 5.86 -3.36 -14.24
CA LEU A 117 6.46 -2.17 -13.62
C LEU A 117 7.54 -2.49 -12.57
N THR A 118 7.45 -3.64 -11.88
CA THR A 118 8.51 -4.16 -10.99
C THR A 118 9.78 -4.60 -11.72
N LYS A 119 9.72 -4.74 -13.05
CA LYS A 119 10.84 -5.19 -13.92
C LYS A 119 11.30 -4.08 -14.88
N ASP A 120 10.82 -2.86 -14.66
CA ASP A 120 11.00 -1.70 -15.55
C ASP A 120 10.48 -1.91 -16.99
N ASP A 121 9.60 -2.91 -17.21
CA ASP A 121 9.05 -3.23 -18.52
C ASP A 121 7.86 -2.31 -18.87
N SER A 122 8.20 -1.11 -19.32
CA SER A 122 7.26 -0.10 -19.78
C SER A 122 6.32 -0.59 -20.90
N ASN A 123 6.79 -1.51 -21.74
CA ASN A 123 6.02 -2.01 -22.89
C ASN A 123 5.07 -3.13 -22.46
N GLY A 124 5.52 -4.06 -21.62
CA GLY A 124 4.67 -5.05 -20.96
C GLY A 124 3.59 -4.39 -20.11
N ALA A 125 3.92 -3.32 -19.37
CA ALA A 125 2.96 -2.53 -18.61
C ALA A 125 1.89 -1.90 -19.52
N ALA A 126 2.29 -1.32 -20.66
CA ALA A 126 1.36 -0.76 -21.63
C ALA A 126 0.43 -1.82 -22.28
N VAL A 127 0.96 -3.01 -22.57
CA VAL A 127 0.17 -4.15 -23.11
C VAL A 127 -0.79 -4.71 -22.06
N ALA A 128 -0.32 -4.94 -20.83
CA ALA A 128 -1.15 -5.39 -19.72
C ALA A 128 -2.29 -4.39 -19.41
N ALA A 129 -2.01 -3.09 -19.50
CA ALA A 129 -3.01 -2.05 -19.37
C ALA A 129 -4.07 -2.12 -20.49
N LYS A 130 -3.69 -2.33 -21.74
CA LYS A 130 -4.67 -2.52 -22.84
C LYS A 130 -5.55 -3.76 -22.66
N ASN A 131 -5.03 -4.82 -22.05
CA ASN A 131 -5.81 -6.01 -21.68
C ASN A 131 -6.78 -5.73 -20.51
N LEU A 132 -6.35 -4.96 -19.50
CA LEU A 132 -7.23 -4.50 -18.42
C LEU A 132 -8.33 -3.56 -18.96
N LEU A 133 -8.01 -2.63 -19.86
CA LEU A 133 -8.98 -1.72 -20.48
C LEU A 133 -10.06 -2.48 -21.26
N THR A 134 -9.65 -3.53 -21.99
CA THR A 134 -10.58 -4.45 -22.66
C THR A 134 -11.49 -5.14 -21.63
N THR A 135 -10.92 -5.64 -20.53
CA THR A 135 -11.67 -6.27 -19.43
C THR A 135 -12.69 -5.32 -18.80
N LEU A 136 -12.31 -4.07 -18.52
CA LEU A 136 -13.17 -3.01 -17.95
C LEU A 136 -14.27 -2.54 -18.92
N ASN A 137 -14.04 -2.62 -20.23
CA ASN A 137 -15.04 -2.33 -21.25
C ASN A 137 -16.05 -3.47 -21.44
N SER A 138 -15.61 -4.73 -21.28
CA SER A 138 -16.48 -5.92 -21.32
C SER A 138 -17.15 -6.25 -19.99
N SER A 139 -16.79 -5.60 -18.88
CA SER A 139 -17.33 -5.89 -17.55
C SER A 139 -18.76 -5.38 -17.38
N SER A 140 -19.72 -6.19 -17.82
CA SER A 140 -21.16 -5.96 -17.64
C SER A 140 -21.70 -6.74 -16.43
N THR A 141 -22.74 -6.18 -15.79
CA THR A 141 -23.29 -6.70 -14.52
C THR A 141 -24.77 -7.02 -14.69
N THR A 142 -25.13 -8.30 -14.67
CA THR A 142 -26.52 -8.78 -14.68
C THR A 142 -27.01 -9.05 -13.26
N SER A 143 -28.33 -8.94 -13.03
CA SER A 143 -28.98 -9.32 -11.75
C SER A 143 -28.38 -8.71 -10.47
N VAL A 144 -27.97 -7.43 -10.52
CA VAL A 144 -27.51 -6.64 -9.36
C VAL A 144 -28.42 -5.44 -9.12
N ASP A 145 -28.48 -4.96 -7.89
CA ASP A 145 -29.23 -3.74 -7.54
C ASP A 145 -28.55 -2.47 -8.08
N THR A 146 -29.34 -1.42 -8.27
CA THR A 146 -28.88 -0.15 -8.86
C THR A 146 -27.79 0.54 -8.03
N LYS A 147 -27.79 0.41 -6.70
CA LYS A 147 -26.79 1.08 -5.83
C LYS A 147 -25.43 0.38 -5.93
N SER A 148 -25.41 -0.95 -5.90
CA SER A 148 -24.19 -1.73 -6.11
C SER A 148 -23.66 -1.56 -7.53
N LYS A 149 -24.55 -1.55 -8.55
CA LYS A 149 -24.19 -1.30 -9.94
C LYS A 149 -23.57 0.08 -10.15
N ASN A 150 -24.17 1.14 -9.60
CA ASN A 150 -23.65 2.50 -9.74
C ASN A 150 -22.29 2.66 -9.06
N LYS A 151 -22.09 2.05 -7.87
CA LYS A 151 -20.77 2.00 -7.21
C LYS A 151 -19.73 1.28 -8.08
N TYR A 152 -20.08 0.12 -8.63
CA TYR A 152 -19.17 -0.66 -9.47
C TYR A 152 -18.76 0.11 -10.73
N ASN A 153 -19.73 0.73 -11.40
CA ASN A 153 -19.48 1.54 -12.59
C ASN A 153 -18.51 2.70 -12.31
N ALA A 154 -18.62 3.39 -11.17
CA ALA A 154 -17.70 4.47 -10.80
C ALA A 154 -16.24 3.99 -10.75
N PHE A 155 -15.93 2.97 -9.95
CA PHE A 155 -14.57 2.37 -9.92
C PHE A 155 -14.09 1.91 -11.30
N VAL A 156 -14.99 1.39 -12.14
CA VAL A 156 -14.65 0.95 -13.49
C VAL A 156 -14.34 2.12 -14.44
N ASP A 157 -15.06 3.24 -14.33
CA ASP A 157 -14.87 4.40 -15.20
C ASP A 157 -13.64 5.23 -14.80
N ASP A 158 -13.36 5.36 -13.49
CA ASP A 158 -12.10 5.93 -12.98
C ASP A 158 -10.89 5.05 -13.38
N ALA A 159 -10.96 3.74 -13.14
CA ALA A 159 -9.91 2.80 -13.54
C ALA A 159 -9.67 2.79 -15.05
N LYS A 160 -10.70 2.92 -15.90
CA LYS A 160 -10.54 3.05 -17.37
C LYS A 160 -9.67 4.25 -17.73
N ALA A 161 -9.86 5.39 -17.07
CA ALA A 161 -9.07 6.60 -17.33
C ALA A 161 -7.60 6.35 -17.00
N HIS A 162 -7.30 5.82 -15.81
CA HIS A 162 -5.92 5.57 -15.40
C HIS A 162 -5.23 4.49 -16.24
N VAL A 163 -5.92 3.38 -16.52
CA VAL A 163 -5.43 2.30 -17.37
C VAL A 163 -5.15 2.78 -18.80
N LYS A 164 -5.98 3.67 -19.35
CA LYS A 164 -5.73 4.28 -20.67
C LYS A 164 -4.42 5.08 -20.67
N HIS A 165 -4.15 5.87 -19.62
CA HIS A 165 -2.90 6.61 -19.49
C HIS A 165 -1.67 5.68 -19.40
N ILE A 166 -1.76 4.56 -18.68
CA ILE A 166 -0.68 3.55 -18.62
C ILE A 166 -0.47 2.89 -20.00
N GLY A 167 -1.57 2.53 -20.67
CA GLY A 167 -1.57 1.85 -21.97
C GLY A 167 -1.04 2.69 -23.13
N ASP A 168 -1.35 3.98 -23.16
CA ASP A 168 -0.99 4.88 -24.25
C ASP A 168 0.44 5.46 -24.11
N ASN A 169 1.05 5.38 -22.93
CA ASN A 169 2.36 5.97 -22.64
C ASN A 169 3.50 4.92 -22.51
N SER A 170 3.51 3.96 -23.44
CA SER A 170 4.64 3.02 -23.62
C SER A 170 5.96 3.79 -23.78
N GLY A 171 6.99 3.37 -23.06
CA GLY A 171 8.29 4.05 -22.99
C GLY A 171 8.39 5.17 -21.94
N LYS A 172 7.32 5.52 -21.21
CA LYS A 172 7.31 6.58 -20.19
C LYS A 172 7.05 6.01 -18.79
N MET A 173 8.07 5.38 -18.20
CA MET A 173 7.95 4.69 -16.91
C MET A 173 7.38 5.56 -15.77
N GLU A 174 7.80 6.83 -15.66
CA GLU A 174 7.30 7.74 -14.63
C GLU A 174 5.78 8.00 -14.75
N HIS A 175 5.32 8.33 -15.96
CA HIS A 175 3.90 8.50 -16.29
C HIS A 175 3.10 7.23 -15.98
N GLN A 176 3.62 6.07 -16.36
CA GLN A 176 2.95 4.79 -16.10
C GLN A 176 2.88 4.48 -14.60
N ARG A 177 3.90 4.84 -13.81
CA ARG A 177 3.93 4.65 -12.35
C ARG A 177 2.98 5.59 -11.62
N GLU A 178 2.88 6.84 -12.06
CA GLU A 178 1.92 7.83 -11.54
C GLU A 178 0.49 7.31 -11.66
N TYR A 179 0.07 6.95 -12.88
CA TYR A 179 -1.29 6.47 -13.14
C TYR A 179 -1.52 5.05 -12.60
N PHE A 180 -0.48 4.24 -12.41
CA PHE A 180 -0.57 2.98 -11.66
C PHE A 180 -0.81 3.22 -10.15
N SER A 181 -0.29 4.30 -9.56
CA SER A 181 -0.57 4.66 -8.17
C SER A 181 -2.05 5.07 -7.96
N LEU A 182 -2.63 5.78 -8.92
CA LEU A 182 -4.05 6.11 -8.92
C LEU A 182 -4.91 4.85 -9.09
N LEU A 183 -4.65 4.05 -10.13
CA LEU A 183 -5.33 2.77 -10.38
C LEU A 183 -5.26 1.82 -9.17
N SER A 184 -4.16 1.82 -8.42
CA SER A 184 -4.01 0.94 -7.25
C SER A 184 -4.98 1.29 -6.12
N GLN A 185 -5.38 2.55 -5.99
CA GLN A 185 -6.40 3.00 -5.03
C GLN A 185 -7.79 2.53 -5.47
N ASP A 186 -8.13 2.65 -6.76
CA ASP A 186 -9.39 2.12 -7.32
C ASP A 186 -9.50 0.61 -7.11
N ILE A 187 -8.44 -0.13 -7.40
CA ILE A 187 -8.42 -1.60 -7.26
C ILE A 187 -8.52 -2.01 -5.78
N PHE A 188 -7.88 -1.28 -4.86
CA PHE A 188 -8.09 -1.49 -3.42
C PHE A 188 -9.55 -1.23 -3.02
N GLY A 189 -10.16 -0.11 -3.45
CA GLY A 189 -11.56 0.22 -3.18
C GLY A 189 -12.56 -0.78 -3.78
N LEU A 190 -12.27 -1.27 -4.99
CA LEU A 190 -13.03 -2.31 -5.68
C LEU A 190 -12.96 -3.65 -4.91
N ILE A 191 -11.78 -4.06 -4.45
CA ILE A 191 -11.62 -5.24 -3.60
C ILE A 191 -12.34 -5.02 -2.25
N LYS A 192 -12.16 -3.90 -1.57
CA LYS A 192 -12.84 -3.64 -0.28
C LYS A 192 -14.37 -3.54 -0.39
N THR A 193 -14.91 -3.25 -1.58
CA THR A 193 -16.37 -3.11 -1.81
C THR A 193 -17.02 -4.40 -2.34
N PHE A 194 -16.38 -5.10 -3.28
CA PHE A 194 -16.94 -6.27 -3.97
C PHE A 194 -16.12 -7.56 -3.76
N GLY A 195 -14.87 -7.41 -3.37
CA GLY A 195 -13.93 -8.49 -3.04
C GLY A 195 -13.44 -9.31 -4.22
N THR A 196 -12.44 -10.14 -3.93
CA THR A 196 -11.88 -11.14 -4.86
C THR A 196 -11.72 -12.48 -4.14
N LYS A 197 -11.63 -13.56 -4.91
CA LYS A 197 -11.24 -14.90 -4.45
C LYS A 197 -9.71 -15.08 -4.39
N GLN A 198 -8.94 -14.18 -5.01
CA GLN A 198 -7.48 -14.19 -4.96
C GLN A 198 -7.00 -13.79 -3.57
N THR A 199 -6.05 -14.53 -3.00
CA THR A 199 -5.35 -14.08 -1.79
C THR A 199 -4.41 -12.96 -2.19
N VAL A 200 -4.69 -11.73 -1.74
CA VAL A 200 -3.90 -10.55 -2.06
C VAL A 200 -3.61 -9.73 -0.80
N TYR A 201 -2.53 -8.96 -0.86
CA TYR A 201 -1.99 -8.12 0.20
C TYR A 201 -1.92 -6.68 -0.28
N GLN A 202 -2.05 -5.72 0.65
CA GLN A 202 -1.72 -4.32 0.40
C GLN A 202 -0.32 -4.05 0.93
N ASP A 203 0.56 -3.61 0.04
CA ASP A 203 1.93 -3.16 0.33
C ASP A 203 2.04 -1.65 0.03
N TYR A 204 3.01 -0.96 0.64
CA TYR A 204 3.20 0.49 0.46
C TYR A 204 4.67 0.92 0.44
N CYS A 205 4.95 2.06 -0.21
CA CYS A 205 6.24 2.71 -0.25
C CYS A 205 6.12 4.18 0.22
N PRO A 206 6.71 4.58 1.36
CA PRO A 206 6.58 5.92 1.94
C PRO A 206 7.51 6.98 1.32
N MET A 207 8.14 6.68 0.18
CA MET A 207 9.05 7.58 -0.54
C MET A 207 8.55 7.94 -1.94
N TYR A 208 7.38 7.45 -2.34
CA TYR A 208 6.89 7.59 -3.70
C TYR A 208 6.27 8.97 -3.94
N GLY A 209 6.48 9.55 -5.14
CA GLY A 209 5.84 10.82 -5.51
C GLY A 209 6.21 11.99 -4.59
N GLU A 210 7.52 12.22 -4.38
CA GLU A 210 8.08 13.30 -3.55
C GLU A 210 7.82 13.15 -2.03
N GLY A 211 8.00 11.94 -1.50
CA GLY A 211 7.81 11.66 -0.06
C GLY A 211 6.36 11.46 0.36
N LYS A 212 5.47 11.19 -0.60
CA LYS A 212 4.11 10.69 -0.34
C LYS A 212 4.15 9.16 -0.21
N THR A 213 3.00 8.56 0.12
CA THR A 213 2.87 7.10 0.11
C THR A 213 2.25 6.61 -1.20
N GLY A 214 2.93 5.67 -1.87
CA GLY A 214 2.35 4.86 -2.94
C GLY A 214 1.88 3.51 -2.38
N TYR A 215 0.62 3.13 -2.64
CA TYR A 215 0.01 1.87 -2.20
C TYR A 215 -0.28 0.96 -3.39
N TRP A 216 0.07 -0.33 -3.31
CA TRP A 216 -0.25 -1.31 -4.35
C TRP A 216 -0.79 -2.63 -3.79
N ILE A 217 -1.42 -3.42 -4.67
CA ILE A 217 -1.90 -4.77 -4.35
C ILE A 217 -0.91 -5.81 -4.88
N SER A 218 -0.60 -6.81 -4.05
CA SER A 218 0.35 -7.89 -4.35
C SER A 218 -0.25 -9.26 -4.07
N GLU A 219 0.04 -10.23 -4.93
CA GLU A 219 -0.29 -11.66 -4.78
C GLU A 219 0.77 -12.43 -3.98
N THR A 220 1.96 -11.85 -3.78
CA THR A 220 3.10 -12.46 -3.09
C THR A 220 3.24 -11.97 -1.64
N LYS A 221 3.88 -12.79 -0.80
CA LYS A 221 4.34 -12.36 0.54
C LYS A 221 5.66 -11.59 0.52
N ASP A 222 6.27 -11.40 -0.64
CA ASP A 222 7.46 -10.57 -0.81
C ASP A 222 7.05 -9.18 -1.31
N VAL A 223 7.62 -8.13 -0.70
CA VAL A 223 7.35 -6.73 -1.06
C VAL A 223 8.20 -6.40 -2.29
N ILE A 224 7.57 -6.38 -3.46
CA ILE A 224 8.23 -6.08 -4.74
C ILE A 224 7.65 -4.77 -5.30
N ASN A 225 8.47 -3.71 -5.30
CA ASN A 225 8.05 -2.32 -5.50
C ASN A 225 7.87 -1.97 -7.01
N PRO A 226 6.65 -1.65 -7.48
CA PRO A 226 6.40 -1.30 -8.88
C PRO A 226 6.80 0.14 -9.24
N TYR A 227 6.98 1.02 -8.25
CA TYR A 227 7.26 2.44 -8.44
C TYR A 227 8.74 2.78 -8.65
N PHE A 228 9.64 1.90 -8.22
CA PHE A 228 11.08 2.07 -8.40
C PHE A 228 11.75 0.89 -9.14
N GLY A 229 11.05 -0.24 -9.30
CA GLY A 229 11.54 -1.36 -10.11
C GLY A 229 12.90 -1.84 -9.64
N SER A 230 13.86 -1.97 -10.55
CA SER A 230 15.22 -2.42 -10.23
C SER A 230 16.02 -1.50 -9.29
N GLU A 231 15.69 -0.20 -9.20
CA GLU A 231 16.42 0.75 -8.35
C GLU A 231 16.23 0.48 -6.84
N MET A 232 15.00 0.16 -6.44
CA MET A 232 14.61 -0.03 -5.04
C MET A 232 13.56 -1.15 -4.90
N LEU A 233 13.82 -2.29 -5.55
CA LEU A 233 12.87 -3.40 -5.71
C LEU A 233 12.25 -3.92 -4.41
N ASN A 234 13.00 -3.89 -3.30
CA ASN A 234 12.55 -4.34 -1.97
C ASN A 234 12.15 -3.18 -1.03
N CYS A 235 12.04 -1.94 -1.53
CA CYS A 235 11.67 -0.78 -0.70
C CYS A 235 10.16 -0.75 -0.46
N GLY A 236 9.75 -0.75 0.81
CA GLY A 236 8.36 -0.67 1.21
C GLY A 236 8.08 -1.55 2.42
N ARG A 237 6.80 -1.66 2.79
CA ARG A 237 6.32 -2.56 3.85
C ARG A 237 4.93 -3.08 3.50
N ARG A 238 4.54 -4.18 4.15
CA ARG A 238 3.16 -4.71 4.08
C ARG A 238 2.27 -4.05 5.12
N ILE A 239 1.02 -3.81 4.75
CA ILE A 239 -0.06 -3.47 5.67
C ILE A 239 -0.77 -4.75 6.14
N GLY A 240 -1.32 -5.52 5.21
CA GLY A 240 -2.04 -6.75 5.54
C GLY A 240 -2.64 -7.46 4.33
N ALA A 241 -3.45 -8.49 4.59
CA ALA A 241 -4.24 -9.18 3.57
C ALA A 241 -5.56 -8.42 3.32
N VAL A 242 -5.97 -8.31 2.05
CA VAL A 242 -7.24 -7.67 1.66
C VAL A 242 -8.29 -8.75 1.38
N LYS A 243 -9.55 -8.50 1.71
CA LYS A 243 -10.68 -9.43 1.62
C LYS A 243 -11.97 -8.71 1.22
#